data_AF-A0A7X2TSL2-F1
#
_entry.id   AF-A0A7X2TSL2-F1
#
_cell.length_a   1.000
_cell.length_b   1.000
_cell.length_c   1.000
_cell.angle_alpha   90.00
_cell.angle_beta   90.00
_cell.angle_gamma   90.00
#
_symmetry.space_group_name_H-M   'P 1'
#
loop_
_entity.id
_entity.type
_entity.pdbx_description
1 polymer ?
#
loop_
_entity_poly.entity_id
_entity_poly.type
_entity_poly.pdbx_seq_one_letter_code
_entity_poly.pdbx_strand_id
1 'polypeptide(L)'
;MATTMVHVRVDEKTKQRAAKTLAAMGISVSDAVRMLLVRVAVEKALPFDVKVPNETTVRAMRAADSGKGKRLKSAGALFKDLGI
;
A
#
# COMPACT_ATOMS: atom_id res chain seq x y z
N MET A 1 -3.51 -4.85 28.25
CA MET A 1 -3.09 -5.13 26.85
C MET A 1 -1.57 -5.13 26.81
N ALA A 2 -0.96 -6.11 26.13
CA ALA A 2 0.49 -6.16 26.00
C ALA A 2 0.97 -5.12 24.98
N THR A 3 2.01 -4.36 25.31
CA THR A 3 2.68 -3.46 24.37
C THR A 3 3.80 -4.23 23.66
N THR A 4 3.99 -3.96 22.38
CA THR A 4 5.10 -4.51 21.58
C THR A 4 5.84 -3.38 20.87
N MET A 5 7.12 -3.60 20.60
CA MET A 5 8.00 -2.60 19.99
C MET A 5 8.16 -2.85 18.49
N VAL A 6 8.20 -1.77 17.72
CA VAL A 6 8.42 -1.78 16.28
C VAL A 6 9.84 -1.27 16.00
N HIS A 7 10.72 -2.14 15.51
CA HIS A 7 12.08 -1.78 15.09
C HIS A 7 12.13 -1.65 13.57
N VAL A 8 12.41 -0.44 13.07
CA VAL A 8 12.54 -0.16 11.63
C VAL A 8 13.90 0.47 11.35
N ARG A 9 14.64 -0.08 10.40
CA ARG A 9 15.88 0.52 9.91
C ARG A 9 15.55 1.65 8.94
N VAL A 10 16.19 2.79 9.14
CA VAL A 10 16.07 3.98 8.29
C VAL A 10 17.43 4.68 8.29
N ASP A 11 17.80 5.31 7.18
CA ASP A 11 19.02 6.11 7.14
C ASP A 11 18.87 7.35 8.03
N GLU A 12 20.00 7.84 8.53
CA GLU A 12 20.04 8.93 9.49
C GLU A 12 19.42 10.21 8.94
N LYS A 13 19.70 10.54 7.67
CA LYS A 13 19.21 11.77 7.03
C LYS A 13 17.69 11.76 6.92
N THR A 14 17.10 10.64 6.53
CA THR A 14 15.65 10.46 6.49
C THR A 14 15.04 10.57 7.88
N LYS A 15 15.63 9.92 8.89
CA LYS A 15 15.14 10.01 10.28
C LYS A 15 15.14 11.44 10.80
N GLN A 16 16.24 12.18 10.62
CA GLN A 16 16.37 13.55 11.09
C GLN A 16 15.36 14.49 10.41
N ARG A 17 15.21 14.39 9.08
CA ARG A 17 14.23 15.18 8.32
C ARG A 17 12.80 14.90 8.76
N ALA A 18 12.43 13.62 8.86
CA ALA A 18 11.10 13.22 9.30
C ALA A 18 10.81 13.70 10.72
N ALA A 19 11.75 13.52 11.65
CA ALA A 19 11.60 13.98 13.04
C ALA A 19 11.40 15.50 13.13
N LYS A 20 12.18 16.29 12.37
CA LYS A 20 12.03 17.75 12.33
C LYS A 20 10.67 18.18 11.80
N THR A 21 10.22 17.58 10.69
CA THR A 21 8.93 17.92 10.08
C THR A 21 7.76 17.54 10.98
N LEU A 22 7.80 16.35 11.58
CA LEU A 22 6.75 15.89 12.50
C LEU A 22 6.71 16.71 13.79
N ALA A 23 7.88 17.09 14.33
CA ALA A 23 7.94 17.96 15.50
C ALA A 23 7.33 19.35 15.21
N ALA A 24 7.53 19.89 14.01
CA ALA A 24 6.88 21.12 13.58
C ALA A 24 5.34 20.98 13.47
N MET A 25 4.84 19.75 13.31
CA MET A 25 3.41 19.41 13.36
C MET A 25 2.93 19.05 14.78
N GLY A 26 3.80 19.09 15.79
CA GLY A 26 3.46 18.78 17.19
C GLY A 26 3.42 17.29 17.53
N ILE A 27 3.99 16.41 16.70
CA ILE A 27 3.97 14.95 16.92
C ILE A 27 5.35 14.32 16.81
N SER A 28 5.58 13.21 17.52
CA SER A 28 6.82 12.45 17.43
C SER A 28 6.80 11.45 16.26
N VAL A 29 7.97 10.92 15.89
CA VAL A 29 8.08 9.80 14.93
C VAL A 29 7.24 8.60 15.39
N SER A 30 7.27 8.29 16.68
CA SER A 30 6.51 7.18 17.25
C SER A 30 5.00 7.40 17.16
N ASP A 31 4.52 8.64 17.29
CA ASP A 31 3.11 8.98 17.11
C ASP A 31 2.67 8.77 15.67
N ALA A 32 3.47 9.26 14.70
CA ALA A 32 3.20 9.06 13.29
C ALA A 32 3.16 7.57 12.90
N VAL A 33 4.11 6.76 13.40
CA VAL A 33 4.12 5.31 13.16
C VAL A 33 2.89 4.64 13.77
N ARG A 34 2.50 5.00 14.99
CA ARG A 34 1.26 4.48 15.61
C ARG A 34 0.03 4.84 14.79
N MET A 35 -0.12 6.09 14.39
CA MET A 35 -1.24 6.56 13.57
C MET A 35 -1.32 5.82 12.23
N LEU A 36 -0.18 5.62 11.57
CA LEU A 36 -0.10 4.83 10.33
C LEU A 36 -0.62 3.40 10.53
N LEU A 37 -0.15 2.71 11.57
CA LEU A 37 -0.54 1.32 11.82
C LEU A 37 -2.04 1.20 12.15
N VAL A 38 -2.58 2.13 12.95
CA VAL A 38 -4.02 2.20 13.24
C VAL A 38 -4.82 2.44 11.97
N ARG A 39 -4.40 3.38 11.12
CA ARG A 39 -5.12 3.70 9.87
C ARG A 39 -5.12 2.52 8.91
N VAL A 40 -3.97 1.85 8.74
CA VAL A 40 -3.87 0.66 7.88
C VAL A 40 -4.77 -0.47 8.38
N ALA A 41 -4.82 -0.70 9.69
CA ALA A 41 -5.65 -1.74 10.27
C ALA A 41 -7.16 -1.49 10.08
N VAL A 42 -7.60 -0.23 10.17
CA VAL A 42 -9.02 0.15 10.03
C VAL A 42 -9.43 0.21 8.57
N GLU A 43 -8.63 0.85 7.73
CA GLU A 43 -9.02 1.19 6.36
C GLU A 43 -8.61 0.15 5.32
N LYS A 44 -7.72 -0.78 5.69
CA LYS A 44 -7.16 -1.77 4.76
C LYS A 44 -6.50 -1.12 3.53
N ALA A 45 -5.99 0.10 3.71
CA ALA A 45 -5.33 0.90 2.69
C ALA A 45 -4.15 1.67 3.29
N LEU A 46 -3.20 2.04 2.45
CA LEU A 46 -2.14 2.97 2.85
C LEU A 46 -2.69 4.41 2.83
N PRO A 47 -2.22 5.29 3.73
CA PRO A 47 -2.71 6.67 3.81
C PRO A 47 -2.12 7.59 2.73
N PHE A 48 -1.51 7.01 1.69
CA PHE A 48 -0.99 7.69 0.53
C PHE A 48 -1.17 6.81 -0.70
N ASP A 49 -1.33 7.43 -1.85
CA ASP A 49 -1.48 6.71 -3.12
C ASP A 49 -0.21 5.92 -3.42
N VAL A 50 -0.38 4.61 -3.63
CA VAL A 50 0.69 3.76 -4.18
C VAL A 50 0.72 3.96 -5.68
N LYS A 51 1.52 4.95 -6.13
CA LYS A 51 1.49 5.43 -7.52
C LYS A 51 2.14 4.50 -8.53
N VAL A 52 3.03 3.60 -8.11
CA VAL A 52 3.77 2.72 -9.02
C VAL A 52 3.29 1.28 -8.81
N PRO A 53 2.60 0.69 -9.80
CA PRO A 53 2.24 -0.71 -9.77
C PRO A 53 3.51 -1.56 -9.67
N ASN A 54 3.47 -2.63 -8.89
CA ASN A 54 4.59 -3.56 -8.81
C ASN A 54 4.81 -4.26 -10.17
N GLU A 55 5.96 -4.91 -10.34
CA GLU A 55 6.30 -5.55 -11.61
C GLU A 55 5.26 -6.57 -12.09
N THR A 56 4.65 -7.33 -11.16
CA THR A 56 3.62 -8.31 -11.50
C THR A 56 2.39 -7.62 -12.07
N THR A 57 1.93 -6.54 -11.45
CA THR A 57 0.81 -5.74 -11.96
C THR A 57 1.16 -5.12 -13.31
N VAL A 58 2.37 -4.55 -13.48
CA VAL A 58 2.81 -4.00 -14.77
C VAL A 58 2.81 -5.06 -15.87
N ARG A 59 3.31 -6.27 -15.59
CA ARG A 59 3.29 -7.39 -16.56
C ARG A 59 1.86 -7.78 -16.95
N ALA A 60 0.96 -7.88 -15.97
CA ALA A 60 -0.44 -8.20 -16.21
C ALA A 60 -1.13 -7.14 -17.08
N MET A 61 -0.91 -5.85 -16.80
CA MET A 61 -1.44 -4.74 -17.60
C MET A 61 -0.95 -4.80 -19.05
N ARG A 62 0.35 -4.96 -19.27
CA ARG A 62 0.93 -5.08 -20.64
C ARG A 62 0.39 -6.30 -21.40
N ALA A 63 0.18 -7.42 -20.72
CA ALA A 63 -0.42 -8.61 -21.34
C ALA A 63 -1.88 -8.34 -21.77
N ALA A 64 -2.65 -7.63 -20.94
CA ALA A 64 -4.00 -7.21 -21.28
C ALA A 64 -4.02 -6.23 -22.47
N ASP A 65 -3.17 -5.20 -22.45
CA ASP A 65 -3.06 -4.18 -23.51
C ASP A 65 -2.65 -4.80 -24.86
N SER A 66 -1.78 -5.81 -24.85
CA SER A 66 -1.36 -6.55 -26.05
C SER A 66 -2.37 -7.62 -26.50
N GLY A 67 -3.56 -7.69 -25.88
CA GLY A 67 -4.61 -8.62 -26.26
C GLY A 67 -4.35 -10.08 -25.85
N LYS A 68 -3.34 -10.34 -25.00
CA LYS A 68 -3.00 -11.68 -24.49
C LYS A 68 -3.89 -12.12 -23.32
N GLY A 69 -4.90 -11.32 -22.96
CA GLY A 69 -5.89 -11.66 -21.94
C GLY A 69 -6.94 -12.64 -22.45
N LYS A 70 -7.61 -13.35 -21.53
CA LYS A 70 -8.74 -14.23 -21.85
C LYS A 70 -9.93 -13.39 -22.30
N ARG A 71 -10.46 -13.67 -23.49
CA ARG A 71 -11.67 -13.01 -24.02
C ARG A 71 -12.88 -13.91 -23.81
N LEU A 72 -13.95 -13.35 -23.25
CA LEU A 72 -15.19 -14.05 -22.98
C LEU A 72 -16.34 -13.34 -23.69
N LYS A 73 -17.35 -14.11 -24.11
CA LYS A 73 -18.42 -13.62 -24.99
C LYS A 73 -19.50 -12.79 -24.28
N SER A 74 -19.54 -12.82 -22.94
CA SER A 74 -20.52 -12.10 -22.13
C SER A 74 -20.05 -11.96 -20.68
N ALA A 75 -20.69 -11.06 -19.93
CA ALA A 75 -20.49 -10.95 -18.48
C ALA A 75 -20.85 -12.26 -17.75
N GLY A 76 -21.91 -12.97 -18.19
CA GLY A 76 -22.26 -14.26 -17.62
C GLY A 76 -21.19 -15.35 -17.81
N ALA A 77 -20.51 -15.35 -18.95
CA ALA A 77 -19.36 -16.24 -19.18
C ALA A 77 -18.16 -15.86 -18.30
N LEU A 78 -17.97 -14.57 -18.01
CA LEU A 78 -16.94 -14.07 -17.10
C LEU A 78 -17.15 -14.54 -15.66
N PHE A 79 -18.35 -14.33 -15.10
CA PHE A 79 -18.63 -14.72 -13.72
C PHE A 79 -18.49 -16.24 -13.50
N LYS A 80 -19.04 -17.03 -14.43
CA LYS A 80 -18.86 -18.50 -14.42
C LYS A 80 -17.38 -18.91 -14.45
N ASP A 81 -16.53 -18.20 -15.19
CA ASP A 81 -15.10 -18.49 -15.27
C ASP A 81 -14.32 -18.10 -14.00
N LEU A 82 -14.74 -17.00 -13.36
CA LEU A 82 -14.15 -16.50 -12.11
C LEU A 82 -14.65 -17.23 -10.86
N GLY A 83 -15.69 -18.06 -10.99
CA GLY A 83 -16.28 -18.79 -9.86
C GLY A 83 -17.01 -17.88 -8.86
N ILE A 84 -17.49 -16.72 -9.32
CA ILE A 84 -18.32 -15.77 -8.56
C ILE A 84 -19.68 -15.56 -9.23
#